data_AF-A0A924N805-F1
#
_entry.id   AF-A0A924N805-F1
#
_cell.length_a   1.000
_cell.length_b   1.000
_cell.length_c   1.000
_cell.angle_alpha   90.00
_cell.angle_beta   90.00
_cell.angle_gamma   90.00
#
_symmetry.space_group_name_H-M   'P 1'
#
loop_
_entity.id
_entity.type
_entity.pdbx_description
1 polymer ?
#
loop_
_entity_poly.entity_id
_entity_poly.type
_entity_poly.pdbx_seq_one_letter_code
_entity_poly.pdbx_strand_id
1 'polypeptide(L)'
;MPPSANLITRAELDAAGTATVYDAVARLRPSYLRDRGPISIVNASARRVAVVFVDGSEYGELSSLERFTSSRVEEVRFYSGPEATTKFGSAYGAGVIALKMRVR
;
A
#
# COMPACT_ATOMS: atom_id res chain seq x y z
N MET A 1 -4.84 20.56 -9.23
CA MET A 1 -5.16 19.19 -8.76
C MET A 1 -4.29 18.91 -7.54
N PRO A 2 -4.86 18.52 -6.38
CA PRO A 2 -4.03 18.10 -5.25
C PRO A 2 -3.32 16.78 -5.60
N PRO A 3 -2.03 16.61 -5.26
CA PRO A 3 -1.37 15.32 -5.39
C PRO A 3 -2.13 14.33 -4.51
N SER A 4 -2.61 13.24 -5.10
CA SER A 4 -3.26 12.19 -4.35
C SER A 4 -2.27 11.67 -3.31
N ALA A 5 -2.48 11.98 -2.03
CA ALA A 5 -1.58 11.61 -0.94
C ALA A 5 -1.39 10.10 -0.79
N ASN A 6 -2.15 9.32 -1.56
CA ASN A 6 -2.29 7.87 -1.51
C ASN A 6 -1.64 7.19 -2.73
N LEU A 7 -0.88 7.92 -3.57
CA LEU A 7 -0.16 7.37 -4.72
C LEU A 7 1.30 7.80 -4.66
N ILE A 8 2.21 6.83 -4.67
CA ILE A 8 3.65 7.04 -4.86
C ILE A 8 3.98 6.62 -6.29
N THR A 9 4.41 7.59 -7.09
CA THR A 9 4.77 7.36 -8.49
C THR A 9 6.22 6.90 -8.63
N ARG A 10 6.60 6.39 -9.81
CA ARG A 10 7.99 6.04 -10.11
C ARG A 10 8.95 7.18 -9.84
N ALA A 11 8.59 8.41 -10.23
CA ALA A 11 9.44 9.57 -10.01
C ALA A 11 9.71 9.82 -8.53
N GLU A 12 8.72 9.59 -7.66
CA GLU A 12 8.92 9.69 -6.20
C GLU A 12 9.76 8.52 -5.66
N LEU A 13 9.56 7.29 -6.13
CA LEU A 13 10.39 6.14 -5.76
C LEU A 13 11.86 6.34 -6.16
N ASP A 14 12.08 6.86 -7.37
CA ASP A 14 13.41 7.13 -7.93
C ASP A 14 14.10 8.27 -7.16
N ALA A 15 13.36 9.36 -6.88
CA ALA A 15 13.85 10.46 -6.04
C ALA A 15 14.15 10.03 -4.60
N ALA A 16 13.41 9.06 -4.06
CA ALA A 16 13.67 8.50 -2.74
C ALA A 16 14.90 7.59 -2.72
N GLY A 17 15.24 6.92 -3.84
CA GLY A 17 16.42 6.09 -4.00
C GLY A 17 16.51 4.93 -3.00
N THR A 18 15.36 4.36 -2.59
CA THR A 18 15.31 3.33 -1.55
C THR A 18 15.52 1.93 -2.14
N ALA A 19 15.97 0.98 -1.33
CA ALA A 19 16.16 -0.41 -1.78
C ALA A 19 14.85 -1.19 -1.85
N THR A 20 13.94 -0.97 -0.89
CA THR A 20 12.66 -1.69 -0.80
C THR A 20 11.49 -0.73 -0.93
N VAL A 21 10.34 -1.27 -1.32
CA VAL A 21 9.09 -0.49 -1.34
C VAL A 21 8.76 -0.01 0.06
N TYR A 22 8.87 -0.89 1.06
CA TYR A 22 8.61 -0.54 2.46
C TYR A 22 9.40 0.71 2.91
N ASP A 23 10.70 0.76 2.60
CA ASP A 23 11.56 1.90 2.91
C ASP A 23 11.14 3.17 2.13
N ALA A 24 10.71 3.00 0.87
CA ALA A 24 10.17 4.10 0.07
C ALA A 24 8.92 4.72 0.73
N VAL A 25 8.00 3.87 1.21
CA VAL A 25 6.81 4.32 1.94
C VAL A 25 7.23 4.99 3.24
N ALA A 26 8.15 4.39 4.00
CA ALA A 26 8.64 4.94 5.26
C ALA A 26 9.21 6.35 5.09
N ARG A 27 9.93 6.57 3.99
CA ARG A 27 10.62 7.83 3.71
C ARG A 27 9.69 8.90 3.12
N LEU A 28 8.87 8.53 2.15
CA LEU A 28 8.02 9.48 1.42
C LEU A 28 6.70 9.77 2.14
N ARG A 29 6.15 8.74 2.80
CA ARG A 29 4.80 8.73 3.36
C ARG A 29 4.79 7.93 4.68
N PRO A 30 5.57 8.34 5.70
CA PRO A 30 5.62 7.65 6.99
C PRO A 30 4.26 7.57 7.68
N SER A 31 3.35 8.49 7.39
CA SER A 31 1.97 8.48 7.88
C SER A 31 1.21 7.19 7.54
N TYR A 32 1.53 6.53 6.41
CA TYR A 32 0.92 5.25 6.02
C TYR A 32 1.50 4.04 6.74
N LEU A 33 2.71 4.16 7.28
CA LEU A 33 3.30 3.14 8.15
C LEU A 33 2.95 3.39 9.63
N ARG A 34 2.78 4.66 10.00
CA ARG A 34 2.58 5.10 11.39
C ARG A 34 1.12 5.09 11.82
N ASP A 35 0.18 5.10 10.88
CA ASP A 35 -1.26 5.10 11.13
C ASP A 35 -1.89 4.00 10.25
N ARG A 36 -2.52 2.97 10.80
CA ARG A 36 -3.33 2.95 12.01
C ARG A 36 -2.80 1.91 12.99
N GLY A 37 -2.40 2.37 14.18
CA GLY A 37 -2.45 1.51 15.38
C GLY A 37 -3.80 0.78 15.45
N PRO A 38 -3.87 -0.38 16.12
CA PRO A 38 -4.89 -1.40 15.93
C PRO A 38 -6.23 -0.76 15.63
N ILE A 39 -6.72 -0.91 14.39
CA ILE A 39 -8.06 -0.49 14.00
C ILE A 39 -8.99 -1.06 15.07
N SER A 40 -9.43 -0.18 15.97
CA SER A 40 -10.32 -0.53 17.06
C SER A 40 -11.50 -1.24 16.44
N ILE A 41 -11.55 -2.56 16.61
CA ILE A 41 -12.72 -3.38 16.89
C ILE A 41 -14.04 -2.70 16.46
N VAL A 42 -14.28 -2.50 15.17
CA VAL A 42 -15.60 -2.03 14.68
C VAL A 42 -16.19 -2.98 13.64
N ASN A 43 -15.40 -3.86 13.02
CA ASN A 43 -15.93 -4.91 12.14
C ASN A 43 -15.22 -6.24 12.42
N ALA A 44 -15.86 -7.11 13.20
CA ALA A 44 -15.35 -8.45 13.52
C ALA A 44 -15.15 -9.35 12.28
N SER A 45 -15.74 -8.96 11.13
CA SER A 45 -15.69 -9.70 9.87
C SER A 45 -14.70 -9.13 8.84
N ALA A 46 -14.11 -7.95 9.08
CA ALA A 46 -13.13 -7.36 8.17
C ALA A 46 -11.72 -7.85 8.55
N ARG A 47 -10.85 -8.03 7.56
CA ARG A 47 -9.46 -8.44 7.81
C ARG A 47 -8.80 -7.42 8.74
N ARG A 48 -8.07 -7.89 9.76
CA ARG A 48 -7.46 -7.03 10.79
C ARG A 48 -6.20 -6.28 10.32
N VAL A 49 -5.65 -6.68 9.18
CA VAL A 49 -4.40 -6.16 8.62
C VAL A 49 -4.60 -5.75 7.17
N ALA A 50 -3.86 -4.73 6.73
CA ALA A 50 -3.89 -4.27 5.35
C ALA A 50 -3.34 -5.35 4.41
N VAL A 51 -3.98 -5.49 3.25
CA VAL A 51 -3.62 -6.48 2.24
C VAL A 51 -2.80 -5.84 1.14
N VAL A 52 -1.73 -6.50 0.73
CA VAL A 52 -0.88 -6.11 -0.39
C VAL A 52 -1.34 -6.84 -1.64
N PHE A 53 -1.66 -6.05 -2.66
CA PHE A 53 -1.94 -6.51 -4.01
C PHE A 53 -0.74 -6.17 -4.90
N VAL A 54 -0.40 -7.07 -5.82
CA VAL A 54 0.67 -6.89 -6.81
C VAL A 54 0.07 -7.16 -8.18
N ASP A 55 0.06 -6.15 -9.04
CA ASP A 55 -0.48 -6.24 -10.40
C ASP A 55 -1.94 -6.76 -10.44
N GLY A 56 -2.72 -6.44 -9.41
CA GLY A 56 -4.11 -6.91 -9.26
C GLY A 56 -4.25 -8.29 -8.61
N SER A 57 -3.15 -8.97 -8.26
CA SER A 57 -3.16 -10.24 -7.52
C SER A 57 -2.94 -10.02 -6.02
N GLU A 58 -3.74 -10.66 -5.16
CA GLU A 58 -3.49 -10.64 -3.72
C GLU A 58 -2.17 -11.35 -3.43
N TYR A 59 -1.21 -10.62 -2.86
CA TYR A 59 0.08 -11.17 -2.48
C TYR A 59 0.13 -11.56 -1.00
N GLY A 60 -0.49 -10.76 -0.13
CA GLY A 60 -0.53 -11.05 1.30
C GLY A 60 -0.68 -9.82 2.17
N GLU A 61 0.10 -9.75 3.24
CA GLU A 61 0.10 -8.64 4.21
C GLU A 61 1.26 -7.67 3.99
N LEU A 62 1.27 -6.57 4.74
CA LEU A 62 2.21 -5.45 4.63
C LEU A 62 3.69 -5.87 4.73
N SER A 63 3.99 -6.90 5.52
CA SER A 63 5.30 -7.57 5.65
C SER A 63 5.88 -8.03 4.31
N SER A 64 5.02 -8.29 3.32
CA SER A 64 5.43 -8.67 1.98
C SER A 64 6.11 -7.55 1.20
N LEU A 65 5.85 -6.28 1.53
CA LEU A 65 6.45 -5.12 0.87
C LEU A 65 7.98 -5.12 0.96
N GLU A 66 8.53 -5.71 2.03
CA GLU A 66 9.98 -5.85 2.21
C GLU A 66 10.61 -6.80 1.19
N ARG A 67 9.84 -7.75 0.65
CA ARG A 67 10.28 -8.64 -0.43
C ARG A 67 10.32 -7.96 -1.79
N PHE A 68 9.70 -6.78 -1.92
CA PHE A 68 9.64 -6.05 -3.19
C PHE A 68 10.65 -4.90 -3.20
N THR A 69 11.48 -4.90 -4.24
CA THR A 69 12.43 -3.83 -4.54
C THR A 69 11.70 -2.70 -5.26
N SER A 70 11.87 -1.46 -4.78
CA SER A 70 11.33 -0.23 -5.40
C SER A 70 11.69 -0.13 -6.90
N SER A 71 12.88 -0.57 -7.29
CA SER A 71 13.37 -0.56 -8.67
C SER A 71 12.52 -1.41 -9.64
N ARG A 72 11.84 -2.46 -9.16
CA ARG A 72 10.92 -3.29 -9.97
C ARG A 72 9.47 -2.81 -9.94
N VAL A 73 9.17 -1.80 -9.13
CA VAL A 73 7.84 -1.23 -8.98
C VAL A 73 7.72 0.04 -9.82
N GLU A 74 6.60 0.14 -10.53
CA GLU A 74 6.22 1.31 -11.32
C GLU A 74 5.53 2.35 -10.44
N GLU A 75 4.55 1.93 -9.65
CA GLU A 75 3.80 2.81 -8.77
C GLU A 75 3.25 2.01 -7.57
N VAL A 76 3.06 2.71 -6.44
CA VAL A 76 2.48 2.16 -5.22
C VAL A 76 1.25 2.98 -4.87
N ARG A 77 0.11 2.33 -4.79
CA ARG A 77 -1.16 2.96 -4.46
C ARG A 77 -1.71 2.42 -3.17
N PHE A 78 -2.08 3.34 -2.29
CA PHE A 78 -2.69 3.05 -1.00
C PHE A 78 -4.18 3.31 -1.11
N TYR A 79 -4.95 2.37 -0.61
CA TYR A 79 -6.39 2.46 -0.47
C TYR A 79 -6.72 2.42 1.01
N SER A 80 -7.33 3.49 1.50
CA SER A 80 -7.85 3.53 2.87
C SER A 80 -8.96 2.49 3.02
N GLY A 81 -9.23 2.01 4.24
CA GLY A 81 -10.34 1.10 4.54
C GLY A 81 -11.64 1.36 3.74
N PRO A 82 -12.23 2.58 3.74
CA PRO A 82 -13.44 2.88 2.97
C PRO A 82 -13.24 2.82 1.43
N GLU A 83 -12.07 3.18 0.93
CA GLU A 83 -11.75 3.08 -0.51
C GLU A 83 -11.58 1.61 -0.91
N ALA A 84 -10.91 0.84 -0.06
CA ALA A 84 -10.69 -0.58 -0.24
C ALA A 84 -12.01 -1.36 -0.20
N THR A 85 -12.93 -1.04 0.72
CA THR A 85 -14.26 -1.66 0.72
C THR A 85 -15.06 -1.37 -0.53
N THR A 86 -14.87 -0.19 -1.13
CA THR A 86 -15.53 0.21 -2.37
C THR A 86 -14.94 -0.48 -3.60
N LYS A 87 -13.62 -0.70 -3.63
CA LYS A 87 -12.89 -1.26 -4.79
C LYS A 87 -12.72 -2.78 -4.76
N PHE A 88 -12.33 -3.31 -3.61
CA PHE A 88 -12.01 -4.73 -3.40
C PHE A 88 -13.12 -5.48 -2.65
N GLY A 89 -13.99 -4.75 -1.92
CA GLY A 89 -15.12 -5.31 -1.19
C GLY A 89 -14.99 -5.22 0.34
N SER A 90 -16.09 -5.43 1.04
CA SER A 90 -16.23 -5.22 2.50
C SER A 90 -15.22 -5.97 3.38
N ALA A 91 -14.64 -7.06 2.87
CA ALA A 91 -13.60 -7.83 3.56
C ALA A 91 -12.28 -7.05 3.76
N TYR A 92 -12.02 -6.05 2.91
CA TYR A 92 -10.78 -5.27 2.87
C TYR A 92 -10.86 -3.95 3.66
N GLY A 93 -11.75 -3.87 4.65
CA GLY A 93 -11.94 -2.68 5.48
C GLY A 93 -10.71 -2.21 6.28
N ALA A 94 -9.66 -3.04 6.40
CA ALA A 94 -8.37 -2.61 6.96
C ALA A 94 -7.55 -1.70 6.03
N GLY A 95 -7.84 -1.69 4.73
CA GLY A 95 -7.06 -1.00 3.71
C GLY A 95 -6.29 -1.96 2.82
N VAL A 96 -5.91 -1.46 1.64
CA VAL A 96 -5.23 -2.23 0.59
C VAL A 96 -4.06 -1.43 0.05
N ILE A 97 -2.94 -2.11 -0.20
CA ILE A 97 -1.76 -1.53 -0.82
C ILE A 97 -1.60 -2.22 -2.17
N ALA A 98 -1.92 -1.52 -3.24
CA ALA A 98 -1.74 -2.01 -4.60
C ALA A 98 -0.37 -1.58 -5.15
N LEU A 99 0.45 -2.56 -5.46
CA LEU A 99 1.73 -2.42 -6.13
C LEU A 99 1.51 -2.69 -7.60
N LYS A 100 2.07 -1.84 -8.45
CA LYS A 100 2.13 -2.09 -9.88
C LYS A 100 3.56 -2.41 -10.26
N MET A 101 3.78 -3.61 -10.80
CA MET A 101 5.11 -3.98 -11.25
C MET A 101 5.39 -3.33 -12.60
N ARG A 102 6.65 -2.95 -12.80
CA ARG A 102 7.11 -2.53 -14.11
C ARG A 102 7.28 -3.76 -14.98
N VAL A 103 6.47 -3.87 -16.03
CA VAL A 103 6.73 -4.80 -17.13
C VAL A 103 7.90 -4.23 -17.93
N ARG A 104 8.92 -5.05 -18.17
CA ARG A 104 10.15 -4.65 -18.86
C ARG A 104 9.94 -4.46 -20.35
#